data_AF-A0A553UGS4-F1
#
_entry.id   AF-A0A553UGS4-F1
#
_cell.length_a   1.000
_cell.length_b   1.000
_cell.length_c   1.000
_cell.angle_alpha   90.00
_cell.angle_beta   90.00
_cell.angle_gamma   90.00
#
_symmetry.space_group_name_H-M   'P 1'
#
loop_
_entity.id
_entity.type
_entity.pdbx_description
1 polymer ?
#
loop_
_entity_poly.entity_id
_entity_poly.type
_entity_poly.pdbx_seq_one_letter_code
_entity_poly.pdbx_strand_id
1 'polypeptide(L)'
;MDLQEAQSAFESAFNAQQHGREGLNVAAQISGGTFQVSVRFQDVDTERGFDVVAEPLASEHRSAEQLGQEVAEVVKRELMYGQLPARDEQGDFRRIVV
;
A
#
# COMPACT_ATOMS: atom_id res chain seq x y z
N MET A 1 7.22 -2.83 -17.53
CA MET A 1 6.50 -3.64 -16.53
C MET A 1 5.01 -3.39 -16.68
N ASP A 2 4.17 -4.39 -16.49
CA ASP A 2 2.71 -4.23 -16.45
C ASP A 2 2.25 -3.96 -15.00
N LEU A 3 1.70 -2.78 -14.73
CA LEU A 3 1.25 -2.42 -13.38
C LEU A 3 -0.08 -3.09 -13.00
N GLN A 4 -0.89 -3.50 -13.98
CA GLN A 4 -2.13 -4.23 -13.71
C GLN A 4 -1.81 -5.61 -13.15
N GLU A 5 -0.82 -6.29 -13.72
CA GLU A 5 -0.31 -7.55 -13.16
C GLU A 5 0.25 -7.36 -11.74
N ALA A 6 0.94 -6.24 -11.48
CA ALA A 6 1.46 -5.93 -10.15
C ALA A 6 0.33 -5.71 -9.14
N GLN A 7 -0.73 -5.00 -9.54
CA GLN A 7 -1.93 -4.84 -8.72
C GLN A 7 -2.59 -6.19 -8.43
N SER A 8 -2.79 -7.05 -9.43
CA SER A 8 -3.37 -8.38 -9.23
C SER A 8 -2.49 -9.25 -8.33
N ALA A 9 -1.18 -9.19 -8.48
CA ALA A 9 -0.23 -9.89 -7.61
C ALA A 9 -0.31 -9.40 -6.17
N PHE A 10 -0.43 -8.09 -5.95
CA PHE A 10 -0.67 -7.50 -4.62
C PHE A 10 -1.99 -8.02 -4.03
N GLU A 11 -3.10 -7.92 -4.76
CA GLU A 11 -4.43 -8.34 -4.28
C GLU A 11 -4.45 -9.83 -3.93
N SER A 12 -3.74 -10.65 -4.70
CA SER A 12 -3.62 -12.08 -4.44
C SER A 12 -2.69 -12.39 -3.26
N ALA A 13 -1.65 -11.59 -3.03
CA ALA A 13 -0.70 -11.76 -1.93
C ALA A 13 -1.19 -11.16 -0.60
N PHE A 14 -2.03 -10.12 -0.66
CA PHE A 14 -2.54 -9.38 0.48
C PHE A 14 -3.94 -9.86 0.85
N ASN A 15 -4.01 -10.76 1.84
CA ASN A 15 -5.28 -11.16 2.42
C ASN A 15 -5.74 -10.14 3.48
N ALA A 16 -6.55 -9.17 3.07
CA ALA A 16 -7.11 -8.14 3.94
C ALA A 16 -7.91 -8.71 5.12
N GLN A 17 -8.52 -9.89 4.99
CA GLN A 17 -9.28 -10.52 6.08
C GLN A 17 -8.38 -11.14 7.15
N GLN A 18 -7.17 -11.59 6.79
CA GLN A 18 -6.18 -12.12 7.75
C GLN A 18 -5.38 -11.02 8.44
N HIS A 19 -5.16 -9.89 7.78
CA HIS A 19 -4.29 -8.81 8.27
C HIS A 19 -5.05 -7.53 8.65
N GLY A 20 -6.35 -7.47 8.36
CA GLY A 20 -7.20 -6.33 8.66
C GLY A 20 -7.69 -6.36 10.10
N ARG A 21 -7.42 -5.27 10.83
CA ARG A 21 -8.23 -4.91 11.99
C ARG A 21 -9.63 -4.53 11.49
N GLU A 22 -10.66 -4.78 12.30
CA GLU A 22 -12.02 -4.33 11.98
C GLU A 22 -12.00 -2.81 11.72
N GLY A 23 -12.51 -2.36 10.57
CA GLY A 23 -12.45 -0.94 10.15
C GLY A 23 -11.20 -0.53 9.34
N LEU A 24 -10.30 -1.46 8.99
CA LEU A 24 -9.18 -1.20 8.08
C LEU A 24 -9.62 -1.28 6.61
N ASN A 25 -9.38 -0.23 5.84
CA ASN A 25 -9.55 -0.20 4.39
C ASN A 25 -8.17 -0.22 3.71
N VAL A 26 -7.96 -1.17 2.81
CA VAL A 26 -6.74 -1.26 1.99
C VAL A 26 -7.16 -1.30 0.53
N ALA A 27 -6.77 -0.27 -0.22
CA ALA A 27 -7.15 -0.10 -1.62
C ALA A 27 -5.90 0.02 -2.50
N ALA A 28 -5.81 -0.84 -3.51
CA ALA A 28 -4.78 -0.78 -4.53
C ALA A 28 -5.30 -0.03 -5.76
N GLN A 29 -4.48 0.84 -6.34
CA GLN A 29 -4.82 1.61 -7.52
C GLN A 29 -3.59 1.91 -8.36
N ILE A 30 -3.81 2.11 -9.66
CA ILE A 30 -2.78 2.55 -10.60
C ILE A 30 -3.16 3.96 -11.06
N SER A 31 -2.23 4.90 -10.92
CA SER A 31 -2.43 6.29 -11.31
C SER A 31 -1.14 6.85 -11.87
N GLY A 32 -1.18 7.52 -13.03
CA GLY A 32 -0.02 8.23 -13.57
C GLY A 32 1.23 7.39 -13.86
N GLY A 33 1.09 6.08 -14.11
CA GLY A 33 2.23 5.17 -14.28
C GLY A 33 2.85 4.72 -12.95
N THR A 34 2.14 4.94 -11.85
CA THR A 34 2.52 4.58 -10.49
C THR A 34 1.55 3.56 -9.94
N PHE A 35 2.07 2.59 -9.19
CA PHE A 35 1.24 1.65 -8.44
C PHE A 35 1.18 2.11 -6.98
N GLN A 36 -0.02 2.35 -6.46
CA GLN A 36 -0.24 2.87 -5.13
C GLN A 36 -1.19 1.97 -4.33
N VAL A 37 -0.84 1.72 -3.07
CA VAL A 37 -1.71 1.08 -2.09
C VAL A 37 -1.96 2.04 -0.94
N SER A 38 -3.23 2.35 -0.72
CA SER A 38 -3.70 3.20 0.37
C SER A 38 -4.24 2.37 1.51
N VAL A 39 -3.68 2.55 2.70
CA VAL A 39 -4.12 1.94 3.94
C VAL A 39 -4.77 3.02 4.79
N ARG A 40 -6.04 2.84 5.16
CA ARG A 40 -6.84 3.79 5.94
C ARG A 40 -7.57 3.10 7.07
N PHE A 41 -7.67 3.79 8.20
CA PHE A 41 -8.39 3.36 9.38
C PHE A 41 -9.04 4.57 10.03
N GLN A 42 -10.35 4.46 10.27
CA GLN A 42 -11.08 5.49 11.00
C GLN A 42 -10.94 5.22 12.50
N ASP A 43 -10.22 6.10 13.20
CA ASP A 43 -10.06 6.06 14.65
C ASP A 43 -10.92 7.17 15.28
N VAL A 44 -12.13 6.82 15.74
CA VAL A 44 -13.15 7.69 16.39
C VAL A 44 -13.34 9.04 15.67
N ASP A 45 -12.44 10.00 15.84
CA ASP A 45 -12.48 11.36 15.28
C ASP A 45 -11.39 11.67 14.22
N THR A 46 -10.46 10.75 13.94
CA THR A 46 -9.36 10.97 13.01
C THR A 46 -9.13 9.79 12.07
N GLU A 47 -8.87 10.09 10.80
CA GLU A 47 -8.39 9.09 9.85
C GLU A 47 -6.87 8.90 10.03
N ARG A 48 -6.45 7.65 10.12
CA ARG A 48 -5.05 7.24 10.24
C ARG A 48 -4.69 6.30 9.11
N GLY A 49 -3.42 6.31 8.69
CA GLY A 49 -3.05 5.53 7.53
C GLY A 49 -1.71 5.89 6.94
N PHE A 50 -1.38 5.19 5.86
CA PHE A 50 -0.20 5.44 5.06
C PHE A 50 -0.45 5.00 3.62
N ASP A 51 0.38 5.49 2.71
CA ASP A 51 0.42 5.11 1.32
C ASP A 51 1.72 4.39 1.00
N VAL A 52 1.64 3.28 0.28
CA VAL A 52 2.79 2.62 -0.33
C VAL A 52 2.73 2.89 -1.83
N VAL A 53 3.81 3.43 -2.39
CA VAL A 53 3.87 3.87 -3.77
C VAL A 53 5.08 3.24 -4.44
N ALA A 54 4.85 2.55 -5.55
CA ALA A 54 5.87 1.97 -6.39
C ALA A 54 5.93 2.72 -7.73
N GLU A 55 7.11 3.24 -8.04
CA GLU A 55 7.38 4.00 -9.27
C GLU A 55 8.42 3.26 -10.13
N PRO A 56 8.05 2.15 -10.79
CA PRO A 56 9.04 1.31 -11.44
C PRO A 56 9.69 2.04 -12.63
N LEU A 57 11.01 1.93 -12.71
CA LEU A 57 11.77 2.53 -13.80
C LEU A 57 11.70 1.65 -15.05
N ALA A 58 11.84 2.27 -16.23
CA ALA A 58 11.87 1.52 -17.49
C ALA A 58 13.05 0.53 -17.59
N SER A 59 14.14 0.79 -16.86
CA SER A 59 15.33 -0.07 -16.76
C SER A 59 15.24 -1.14 -15.67
N GLU A 60 14.12 -1.21 -14.96
CA GLU A 60 13.96 -2.10 -13.83
C GLU A 60 13.79 -3.56 -14.27
N HIS A 61 14.52 -4.47 -13.62
CA HIS A 61 14.48 -5.91 -13.91
C HIS A 61 13.47 -6.68 -13.06
N ARG A 62 12.83 -6.03 -12.08
CA ARG A 62 11.75 -6.65 -11.29
C ARG A 62 10.60 -7.01 -12.23
N SER A 63 9.97 -8.15 -11.99
CA SER A 63 8.70 -8.48 -12.65
C SER A 63 7.55 -7.74 -11.95
N ALA A 64 6.41 -7.63 -12.65
CA ALA A 64 5.19 -7.08 -12.07
C ALA A 64 4.75 -7.88 -10.82
N GLU A 65 4.86 -9.21 -10.89
CA GLU A 65 4.53 -10.10 -9.78
C GLU A 65 5.42 -9.84 -8.55
N GLN A 66 6.74 -9.69 -8.76
CA GLN A 66 7.68 -9.35 -7.68
C GLN A 66 7.33 -8.01 -7.03
N LEU A 67 7.00 -7.00 -7.84
CA LEU A 67 6.60 -5.69 -7.33
C LEU A 67 5.34 -5.78 -6.46
N GLY A 68 4.31 -6.51 -6.93
CA GLY A 68 3.08 -6.70 -6.16
C GLY A 68 3.31 -7.42 -4.83
N GLN A 69 4.18 -8.43 -4.82
CA GLN A 69 4.58 -9.17 -3.61
C GLN A 69 5.35 -8.28 -2.63
N GLU A 70 6.33 -7.51 -3.11
CA GLU A 70 7.12 -6.57 -2.30
C GLU A 70 6.22 -5.50 -1.64
N VAL A 71 5.32 -4.90 -2.42
CA VAL A 71 4.36 -3.92 -1.90
C VAL A 71 3.46 -4.56 -0.84
N ALA A 72 2.99 -5.79 -1.05
CA ALA A 72 2.18 -6.51 -0.06
C ALA A 72 2.98 -6.79 1.23
N GLU A 73 4.27 -7.13 1.12
CA GLU A 73 5.14 -7.33 2.28
C GLU A 73 5.35 -6.04 3.07
N VAL A 74 5.59 -4.91 2.39
CA VAL A 74 5.72 -3.60 3.03
C VAL A 74 4.43 -3.24 3.78
N VAL A 75 3.27 -3.40 3.14
CA VAL A 75 1.97 -3.14 3.78
C VAL A 75 1.79 -4.03 5.03
N LYS A 76 2.07 -5.33 4.93
CA LYS A 76 1.98 -6.27 6.06
C LYS A 76 2.91 -5.86 7.20
N ARG A 77 4.15 -5.51 6.88
CA ARG A 77 5.16 -5.08 7.86
C ARG A 77 4.69 -3.83 8.59
N GLU A 78 4.24 -2.81 7.88
CA GLU A 78 3.77 -1.57 8.50
C GLU A 78 2.52 -1.80 9.37
N LEU A 79 1.61 -2.69 8.96
CA LEU A 79 0.45 -3.10 9.78
C LEU A 79 0.84 -3.90 11.04
N MET A 80 1.92 -4.70 10.97
CA MET A 80 2.39 -5.51 12.10
C MET A 80 3.11 -4.67 13.16
N TYR A 81 3.94 -3.70 12.75
CA TYR A 81 4.90 -3.06 13.65
C TYR A 81 4.44 -1.71 14.23
N GLY A 82 3.25 -1.20 13.91
CA GLY A 82 2.86 0.16 14.30
C GLY A 82 1.39 0.39 14.65
N GLN A 83 1.16 1.47 15.41
CA GLN A 83 -0.07 2.23 15.28
C GLN A 83 -0.04 2.96 13.93
N LEU A 84 -1.19 3.02 13.26
CA LEU A 84 -1.29 3.78 12.01
C LEU A 84 -1.03 5.27 12.30
N PRO A 85 -0.13 5.91 11.55
CA PRO A 85 0.17 7.31 11.78
C PRO A 85 -1.05 8.17 11.45
N ALA A 86 -1.20 9.27 12.20
CA ALA A 86 -2.12 10.33 11.82
C ALA A 86 -1.57 11.07 10.59
N ARG A 87 -2.41 11.90 9.99
CA ARG A 87 -1.98 12.87 8.98
C ARG A 87 -0.94 13.82 9.58
N ASP A 88 -0.03 14.30 8.74
CA ASP A 88 0.96 15.31 9.13
C ASP A 88 0.35 16.72 9.25
N GLU A 89 1.20 17.72 9.50
CA GLU A 89 0.79 19.13 9.65
C GLU A 89 0.14 19.72 8.39
N GLN A 90 0.34 19.09 7.23
CA GLN A 90 -0.22 19.49 5.93
C GLN A 90 -1.53 18.75 5.62
N GLY A 91 -1.88 17.75 6.43
CA GLY A 91 -3.04 16.90 6.23
C GLY A 91 -2.78 15.68 5.36
N ASP A 92 -1.51 15.38 5.08
CA ASP A 92 -1.10 14.27 4.21
C ASP A 92 -0.81 12.99 5.00
N PHE A 93 -1.04 11.85 4.35
CA PHE A 93 -0.68 10.55 4.90
C PHE A 93 0.79 10.25 4.68
N ARG A 94 1.39 9.50 5.61
CA ARG A 94 2.77 9.03 5.45
C ARG A 94 2.89 8.23 4.15
N ARG A 95 3.82 8.63 3.28
CA ARG A 95 4.13 7.94 2.02
C ARG A 95 5.40 7.09 2.17
N ILE A 96 5.34 5.87 1.66
CA ILE A 96 6.44 4.90 1.61
C ILE A 96 6.69 4.58 0.14
N VAL A 97 7.92 4.77 -0.34
CA VAL A 97 8.28 4.54 -1.74
C VAL A 97 9.11 3.25 -1.87
N VAL A 98 8.80 2.42 -2.88
CA VAL A 98 9.38 1.07 -3.10
C VAL A 98 9.88 0.89 -4.54
#